data_AF-A0A545SIF0-F1
#
_entry.id   AF-A0A545SIF0-F1
#
_cell.length_a   1.000
_cell.length_b   1.000
_cell.length_c   1.000
_cell.angle_alpha   90.00
_cell.angle_beta   90.00
_cell.angle_gamma   90.00
#
_symmetry.space_group_name_H-M   'P 1'
#
loop_
_entity.id
_entity.type
_entity.pdbx_description
1 polymer ?
#
loop_
_entity_poly.entity_id
_entity_poly.type
_entity_poly.pdbx_seq_one_letter_code
_entity_poly.pdbx_strand_id
1 'polypeptide(L)'
;MSHPPRPASCLRLTEAVSKLHAGLDELTSLQPLLETAFARNTLDPSLLDQYKRLLDRLTQADGERVFALKSLGLGDMDMTAALRHCELDDLAEAWGQVREQLPRIAITNRKHAQFLHKATATLQSGLGLLGATGNQPPLYGPSGLKESSLHTRTLGSA
;
A
#
# COMPACT_ATOMS: atom_id res chain seq x y z
N MET A 1 -19.21 44.23 16.92
CA MET A 1 -19.47 44.29 15.47
C MET A 1 -19.44 42.87 14.96
N SER A 2 -20.57 42.36 14.47
CA SER A 2 -20.69 40.98 13.99
C SER A 2 -20.14 40.91 12.57
N HIS A 3 -19.12 40.08 12.34
CA HIS A 3 -18.62 39.83 10.98
C HIS A 3 -19.76 39.31 10.09
N PRO A 4 -19.83 39.72 8.82
CA PRO A 4 -20.78 39.11 7.88
C PRO A 4 -20.56 37.59 7.85
N PRO A 5 -21.63 36.78 7.72
CA PRO A 5 -21.50 35.33 7.66
C PRO A 5 -20.59 34.95 6.49
N ARG A 6 -19.62 34.06 6.74
CA ARG A 6 -18.68 33.60 5.72
C ARG A 6 -19.44 33.01 4.52
N PRO A 7 -18.96 33.21 3.28
CA PRO A 7 -19.54 32.56 2.11
C PRO A 7 -19.60 31.04 2.32
N ALA A 8 -20.70 30.41 1.90
CA ALA A 8 -20.87 28.95 2.05
C ALA A 8 -19.71 28.14 1.45
N SER A 9 -19.11 28.65 0.36
CA SER A 9 -17.92 28.06 -0.26
C SER A 9 -16.67 28.09 0.64
N CYS A 10 -16.51 29.13 1.46
CA CYS A 10 -15.41 29.22 2.42
C CYS A 10 -15.58 28.22 3.58
N LEU A 11 -16.80 28.01 4.06
CA LEU A 11 -17.09 26.99 5.08
C LEU A 11 -16.80 25.58 4.55
N ARG A 12 -17.24 25.29 3.31
CA ARG A 12 -16.94 24.00 2.65
C ARG A 12 -15.44 23.79 2.46
N LEU A 13 -14.70 24.84 2.13
CA LEU A 13 -13.25 24.77 2.00
C LEU A 13 -12.58 24.44 3.34
N THR A 14 -12.98 25.10 4.42
CA THR A 14 -12.53 24.80 5.79
C THR A 14 -12.77 23.33 6.11
N GLU A 15 -14.01 22.85 5.95
CA GLU A 15 -14.37 21.46 6.25
C GLU A 15 -13.55 20.46 5.43
N ALA A 16 -13.41 20.70 4.13
CA ALA A 16 -12.67 19.80 3.25
C ALA A 16 -11.19 19.70 3.64
N VAL A 17 -10.54 20.82 3.92
CA VAL A 17 -9.11 20.82 4.33
C VAL A 17 -8.92 20.21 5.71
N SER A 18 -9.84 20.46 6.67
CA SER A 18 -9.78 19.80 7.98
C SER A 18 -9.94 18.27 7.86
N LYS A 19 -10.86 17.79 7.02
CA LYS A 19 -11.01 16.35 6.73
C LYS A 19 -9.76 15.76 6.09
N LEU A 20 -9.13 16.49 5.15
CA LEU A 20 -7.87 16.08 4.53
C LEU A 20 -6.75 15.94 5.56
N HIS A 21 -6.58 16.96 6.42
CA HIS A 21 -5.55 16.93 7.45
C HIS A 21 -5.75 15.77 8.44
N ALA A 22 -6.95 15.63 8.99
CA ALA A 22 -7.26 14.53 9.91
C ALA A 22 -7.09 13.14 9.25
N GLY A 23 -7.54 12.99 8.00
CA GLY A 23 -7.37 11.74 7.25
C GLY A 23 -5.90 11.40 6.97
N LEU A 24 -5.05 12.40 6.74
CA LEU A 24 -3.62 12.18 6.53
C LEU A 24 -2.89 11.85 7.84
N ASP A 25 -3.30 12.43 8.97
CA ASP A 25 -2.78 12.06 10.28
C ASP A 25 -3.14 10.60 10.63
N GLU A 26 -4.40 10.21 10.42
CA GLU A 26 -4.83 8.81 10.56
C GLU A 26 -3.99 7.88 9.65
N LEU A 27 -3.81 8.25 8.38
CA LEU A 27 -3.05 7.45 7.44
C LEU A 27 -1.56 7.36 7.81
N THR A 28 -0.97 8.46 8.29
CA THR A 28 0.40 8.49 8.81
C THR A 28 0.55 7.57 10.02
N SER A 29 -0.43 7.53 10.91
CA SER A 29 -0.42 6.63 12.08
C SER A 29 -0.48 5.14 11.70
N LEU A 30 -1.10 4.81 10.56
CA LEU A 30 -1.17 3.44 10.06
C LEU A 30 0.10 2.97 9.32
N GLN A 31 0.94 3.88 8.83
CA GLN A 31 2.14 3.52 8.07
C GLN A 31 3.09 2.56 8.82
N PRO A 32 3.46 2.81 10.10
CA PRO A 32 4.34 1.92 10.83
C PRO A 32 3.74 0.51 11.04
N LEU A 33 2.42 0.42 11.17
CA LEU A 33 1.71 -0.85 11.29
C LEU A 33 1.80 -1.65 9.99
N LEU A 34 1.60 -0.97 8.86
CA LEU A 34 1.77 -1.58 7.53
C LEU A 34 3.21 -2.02 7.29
N GLU A 35 4.19 -1.16 7.60
CA GLU A 35 5.61 -1.50 7.46
C GLU A 35 5.98 -2.72 8.31
N THR A 36 5.49 -2.79 9.55
CA THR A 36 5.70 -3.94 10.43
C THR A 36 5.05 -5.21 9.87
N ALA A 37 3.81 -5.10 9.35
CA ALA A 37 3.10 -6.21 8.73
C ALA A 37 3.84 -6.73 7.47
N PHE A 38 4.36 -5.81 6.64
CA PHE A 38 5.20 -6.15 5.49
C PHE A 38 6.50 -6.83 5.90
N ALA A 39 7.21 -6.29 6.90
CA ALA A 39 8.46 -6.86 7.40
C ALA A 39 8.28 -8.27 7.97
N ARG A 40 7.11 -8.56 8.56
CA ARG A 40 6.77 -9.87 9.12
C ARG A 40 6.13 -10.83 8.13
N ASN A 41 5.84 -10.39 6.90
CA ASN A 41 5.03 -11.13 5.91
C ASN A 41 3.65 -11.55 6.46
N THR A 42 3.06 -10.74 7.34
CA THR A 42 1.75 -10.98 7.95
C THR A 42 0.83 -9.82 7.63
N LEU A 43 0.45 -9.69 6.35
CA LEU A 43 -0.52 -8.69 5.91
C LEU A 43 -1.91 -9.10 6.41
N ASP A 44 -2.38 -8.43 7.45
CA ASP A 44 -3.76 -8.53 7.92
C ASP A 44 -4.69 -7.82 6.91
N PRO A 45 -5.67 -8.54 6.31
CA PRO A 45 -6.67 -7.93 5.43
C PRO A 45 -7.39 -6.74 6.06
N SER A 46 -7.61 -6.78 7.38
CA SER A 46 -8.30 -5.71 8.12
C SER A 46 -7.54 -4.38 8.06
N LEU A 47 -6.21 -4.43 8.00
CA LEU A 47 -5.35 -3.25 7.92
C LEU A 47 -5.38 -2.66 6.51
N LEU A 48 -5.41 -3.51 5.47
CA LEU A 48 -5.58 -3.07 4.09
C LEU A 48 -6.96 -2.43 3.86
N ASP A 49 -8.01 -3.00 4.44
CA ASP A 49 -9.36 -2.45 4.36
C ASP A 49 -9.48 -1.10 5.07
N GLN A 50 -8.86 -0.96 6.25
CA GLN A 50 -8.77 0.33 6.95
C GLN A 50 -8.03 1.36 6.10
N TYR A 51 -6.90 0.97 5.52
CA TYR A 51 -6.10 1.84 4.66
C TYR A 51 -6.87 2.28 3.41
N LYS A 52 -7.59 1.36 2.76
CA LYS A 52 -8.43 1.67 1.61
C LYS A 52 -9.54 2.67 1.95
N ARG A 53 -10.27 2.43 3.06
CA ARG A 53 -11.33 3.35 3.52
C ARG A 53 -10.78 4.76 3.80
N LEU A 54 -9.55 4.87 4.29
CA LEU A 54 -8.88 6.15 4.48
C LEU A 54 -8.58 6.86 3.15
N LEU A 55 -8.05 6.14 2.16
CA LEU A 55 -7.81 6.70 0.83
C LEU A 55 -9.11 7.17 0.16
N ASP A 56 -10.20 6.40 0.29
CA ASP A 56 -11.51 6.78 -0.26
C ASP A 56 -12.02 8.07 0.40
N ARG A 57 -11.91 8.20 1.73
CA ARG A 57 -12.25 9.43 2.46
C ARG A 57 -11.41 10.63 2.04
N LEU A 58 -10.09 10.45 1.89
CA LEU A 58 -9.18 11.50 1.42
C LEU A 58 -9.51 11.95 0.00
N THR A 59 -9.83 11.00 -0.88
CA THR A 59 -10.23 11.28 -2.26
C THR A 59 -11.53 12.09 -2.31
N GLN A 60 -12.51 11.72 -1.49
CA GLN A 60 -13.76 12.49 -1.36
C GLN A 60 -13.49 13.91 -0.85
N ALA A 61 -12.70 14.06 0.21
CA ALA A 61 -12.38 15.36 0.80
C ALA A 61 -11.60 16.26 -0.19
N ASP A 62 -10.71 15.70 -1.01
CA ASP A 62 -10.05 16.46 -2.08
C ASP A 62 -11.05 16.89 -3.17
N GLY A 63 -12.01 16.04 -3.52
CA GLY A 63 -13.10 16.41 -4.42
C GLY A 63 -13.94 17.57 -3.88
N GLU A 64 -14.28 17.56 -2.58
CA GLU A 64 -14.98 18.64 -1.89
C GLU A 64 -14.15 19.94 -1.91
N ARG A 65 -12.84 19.86 -1.68
CA ARG A 65 -11.90 21.00 -1.77
C ARG A 65 -11.89 21.60 -3.17
N VAL A 66 -11.72 20.78 -4.20
CA VAL A 66 -11.70 21.23 -5.61
C VAL A 66 -13.04 21.89 -5.98
N PHE A 67 -14.15 21.31 -5.56
CA PHE A 67 -15.47 21.90 -5.77
C PHE A 67 -15.62 23.27 -5.09
N ALA A 68 -15.14 23.40 -3.85
CA ALA A 68 -15.16 24.66 -3.11
C ALA A 68 -14.32 25.74 -3.80
N LEU A 69 -13.12 25.39 -4.29
CA LEU A 69 -12.25 26.30 -5.05
C LEU A 69 -12.93 26.81 -6.33
N LYS A 70 -13.50 25.91 -7.13
CA LYS A 70 -14.25 26.28 -8.35
C LYS A 70 -15.41 27.22 -8.04
N SER A 71 -16.09 26.98 -6.92
CA SER A 71 -17.22 27.82 -6.47
C SER A 71 -16.78 29.22 -6.01
N LEU A 72 -15.50 29.40 -5.67
CA LEU A 72 -14.89 30.70 -5.38
C LEU A 72 -14.33 31.38 -6.65
N GLY A 73 -14.47 30.76 -7.82
CA GLY A 73 -13.86 31.25 -9.07
C GLY A 73 -12.33 31.07 -9.09
N LEU A 74 -11.78 30.27 -8.18
CA LEU A 74 -10.36 29.98 -8.09
C LEU A 74 -10.08 28.64 -8.79
N GLY A 75 -8.97 28.58 -9.51
CA GLY A 75 -8.53 27.33 -10.13
C GLY A 75 -8.17 26.26 -9.09
N ASP A 76 -8.10 25.01 -9.53
CA ASP A 76 -7.95 23.80 -8.67
C ASP A 76 -6.71 23.80 -7.76
N MET A 77 -5.74 24.69 -8.01
CA MET A 77 -4.46 24.77 -7.31
C MET A 77 -4.22 26.06 -6.50
N ASP A 78 -5.10 27.06 -6.56
CA ASP A 78 -4.84 28.34 -5.89
C ASP A 78 -5.37 28.40 -4.44
N MET A 79 -4.92 27.44 -3.63
CA MET A 79 -5.28 27.35 -2.22
C MET A 79 -4.81 28.56 -1.41
N THR A 80 -3.68 29.18 -1.77
CA THR A 80 -3.19 30.38 -1.08
C THR A 80 -4.12 31.56 -1.30
N ALA A 81 -4.59 31.79 -2.53
CA ALA A 81 -5.60 32.81 -2.79
C ALA A 81 -6.92 32.48 -2.10
N ALA A 82 -7.32 31.21 -2.06
CA ALA A 82 -8.56 30.78 -1.42
C ALA A 82 -8.56 31.00 0.10
N LEU A 83 -7.45 30.64 0.77
CA LEU A 83 -7.28 30.85 2.21
C LEU A 83 -7.27 32.34 2.55
N ARG A 84 -6.57 33.16 1.76
CA ARG A 84 -6.58 34.62 1.92
C ARG A 84 -7.96 35.23 1.67
N HIS A 85 -8.67 34.76 0.64
CA HIS A 85 -10.01 35.23 0.29
C HIS A 85 -11.04 34.90 1.39
N CYS A 86 -10.88 33.76 2.06
CA CYS A 86 -11.78 33.31 3.12
C CYS A 86 -11.34 33.73 4.54
N GLU A 87 -10.23 34.47 4.67
CA GLU A 87 -9.62 34.86 5.97
C GLU A 87 -9.37 33.64 6.88
N LEU A 88 -8.75 32.60 6.30
CA LEU A 88 -8.53 31.28 6.93
C LEU A 88 -7.05 31.04 7.24
N ASP A 89 -6.41 31.95 7.97
CA ASP A 89 -4.98 31.87 8.30
C ASP A 89 -4.62 30.61 9.11
N ASP A 90 -5.50 30.19 10.03
CA ASP A 90 -5.33 28.96 10.82
C ASP A 90 -5.29 27.68 9.95
N LEU A 91 -5.92 27.74 8.77
CA LEU A 91 -5.95 26.64 7.81
C LEU A 91 -4.76 26.62 6.85
N ALA A 92 -3.98 27.71 6.80
CA ALA A 92 -2.75 27.75 6.02
C ALA A 92 -1.70 26.77 6.58
N GLU A 93 -1.62 26.63 7.90
CA GLU A 93 -0.75 25.65 8.54
C GLU A 93 -1.20 24.22 8.21
N ALA A 94 -2.47 23.90 8.43
CA ALA A 94 -3.04 22.59 8.12
C ALA A 94 -2.85 22.22 6.63
N TRP A 95 -3.08 23.16 5.72
CA TRP A 95 -2.82 22.94 4.29
C TRP A 95 -1.33 22.77 3.96
N GLY A 96 -0.46 23.47 4.67
CA GLY A 96 1.00 23.28 4.61
C GLY A 96 1.38 21.84 4.96
N GLN A 97 0.83 21.31 6.05
CA GLN A 97 1.06 19.93 6.48
C GLN A 97 0.50 18.92 5.47
N VAL A 98 -0.70 19.15 4.93
CA VAL A 98 -1.30 18.32 3.86
C VAL A 98 -0.36 18.24 2.65
N ARG A 99 0.17 19.40 2.19
CA ARG A 99 1.11 19.46 1.05
C ARG A 99 2.43 18.75 1.31
N GLU A 100 2.89 18.73 2.56
CA GLU A 100 4.14 18.06 2.94
C GLU A 100 3.97 16.54 3.10
N GLN A 101 2.88 16.10 3.72
CA GLN A 101 2.65 14.68 4.05
C GLN A 101 2.25 13.85 2.82
N LEU A 102 1.41 14.38 1.91
CA LEU A 102 0.92 13.66 0.73
C LEU A 102 2.04 13.05 -0.13
N PRO A 103 3.08 13.79 -0.53
CA PRO A 103 4.19 13.24 -1.29
C PRO A 103 4.96 12.14 -0.54
N ARG A 104 5.14 12.30 0.77
CA ARG A 104 5.83 11.31 1.62
C ARG A 104 5.04 9.99 1.64
N ILE A 105 3.73 10.09 1.83
CA ILE A 105 2.82 8.94 1.78
C ILE A 105 2.85 8.25 0.42
N ALA A 106 2.84 9.01 -0.68
CA ALA A 106 2.92 8.45 -2.03
C ALA A 106 4.23 7.67 -2.25
N ILE A 107 5.36 8.18 -1.74
CA ILE A 107 6.65 7.48 -1.82
C ILE A 107 6.60 6.15 -1.05
N THR A 108 6.08 6.15 0.18
CA THR A 108 5.95 4.94 1.00
C THR A 108 5.04 3.90 0.32
N ASN A 109 3.91 4.33 -0.23
CA ASN A 109 3.00 3.44 -0.96
C ASN A 109 3.64 2.83 -2.20
N ARG A 110 4.46 3.59 -2.92
CA ARG A 110 5.21 3.07 -4.06
C ARG A 110 6.19 1.97 -3.64
N LYS A 111 6.84 2.10 -2.48
CA LYS A 111 7.72 1.07 -1.92
C LYS A 111 6.93 -0.19 -1.54
N HIS A 112 5.78 -0.04 -0.88
CA HIS A 112 4.90 -1.15 -0.54
C HIS A 112 4.42 -1.93 -1.78
N ALA A 113 4.00 -1.21 -2.83
CA ALA A 113 3.60 -1.82 -4.10
C ALA A 113 4.76 -2.61 -4.76
N GLN A 114 5.98 -2.07 -4.73
CA GLN A 114 7.16 -2.78 -5.24
C GLN A 114 7.46 -4.05 -4.44
N PHE A 115 7.31 -4.01 -3.11
CA PHE A 115 7.49 -5.19 -2.26
C PHE A 115 6.47 -6.29 -2.61
N LEU A 116 5.19 -5.94 -2.69
CA LEU A 116 4.11 -6.87 -3.06
C LEU A 116 4.34 -7.50 -4.44
N HIS A 117 4.78 -6.71 -5.42
CA HIS A 117 5.08 -7.22 -6.76
C HIS A 117 6.23 -8.23 -6.73
N LYS A 118 7.31 -7.97 -5.98
CA LYS A 118 8.42 -8.91 -5.82
C LYS A 118 7.98 -10.19 -5.11
N ALA A 119 7.22 -10.08 -4.04
CA ALA A 119 6.69 -11.24 -3.31
C ALA A 119 5.81 -12.13 -4.21
N THR A 120 4.94 -11.51 -5.00
CA THR A 120 4.07 -12.21 -5.96
C THR A 120 4.88 -12.94 -7.03
N ALA A 121 5.91 -12.31 -7.59
CA ALA A 121 6.79 -12.93 -8.57
C ALA A 121 7.56 -14.14 -8.00
N THR A 122 8.04 -14.05 -6.76
CA THR A 122 8.69 -15.17 -6.06
C THR A 122 7.73 -16.34 -5.85
N LEU A 123 6.49 -16.07 -5.41
CA LEU A 123 5.48 -17.10 -5.23
C LEU A 123 5.11 -17.77 -6.55
N GLN A 124 4.92 -17.00 -7.62
CA GLN A 124 4.65 -17.53 -8.96
C GLN A 124 5.80 -18.41 -9.47
N SER A 125 7.05 -18.01 -9.22
CA SER A 125 8.23 -18.79 -9.59
C SER A 125 8.30 -20.10 -8.80
N GLY A 126 8.03 -20.06 -7.49
CA GLY A 126 7.97 -21.24 -6.63
C GLY A 126 6.84 -22.20 -7.02
N LEU A 127 5.65 -21.68 -7.33
CA LEU A 127 4.54 -22.47 -7.85
C LEU A 127 4.86 -23.08 -9.22
N GLY A 128 5.57 -22.37 -10.09
CA GLY A 128 6.07 -22.90 -11.36
C GLY A 128 7.03 -24.08 -11.15
N LEU A 129 7.93 -23.99 -10.17
CA LEU A 129 8.82 -25.10 -9.79
C LEU A 129 8.05 -26.30 -9.22
N LEU A 130 7.05 -26.07 -8.36
CA LEU A 130 6.21 -27.14 -7.80
C LEU A 130 5.29 -27.78 -8.86
N GLY A 131 4.78 -26.98 -9.81
CA GLY A 131 4.02 -27.49 -10.95
C GLY A 131 4.89 -28.29 -11.93
N ALA A 132 6.17 -27.94 -12.07
CA ALA A 132 7.14 -28.69 -12.86
C ALA A 132 7.51 -30.03 -12.19
N THR A 133 7.62 -30.08 -10.86
CA THR A 133 7.89 -31.33 -10.13
C THR A 133 6.66 -32.22 -9.98
N GLY A 134 5.44 -31.66 -9.95
CA GLY A 134 4.18 -32.42 -9.88
C GLY A 134 3.84 -33.21 -11.15
N ASN A 135 4.47 -32.90 -12.28
CA ASN A 135 4.30 -33.60 -13.57
C ASN A 135 5.44 -34.57 -13.92
N GLN A 136 6.45 -34.71 -13.06
CA GLN A 136 7.45 -35.77 -13.22
C GLN A 136 7.01 -36.98 -12.37
N PRO A 137 6.64 -38.12 -12.99
CA PRO A 137 6.46 -39.35 -12.22
C PRO A 137 7.79 -39.66 -11.50
N PRO A 138 7.76 -40.13 -10.25
CA PRO A 138 8.97 -40.52 -9.56
C PRO A 138 9.70 -41.58 -10.39
N LEU A 139 10.96 -41.32 -10.74
CA LEU A 139 11.85 -42.29 -11.39
C LEU A 139 12.26 -43.36 -10.36
N TYR A 140 11.30 -44.12 -9.84
CA TYR A 140 11.56 -45.43 -9.25
C TYR A 140 11.12 -46.48 -10.27
N GLY A 141 11.98 -46.73 -11.25
CA GLY A 141 11.90 -47.94 -12.05
C GLY A 141 12.57 -49.10 -11.29
N PRO A 142 11.91 -50.25 -11.11
CA PRO A 142 12.55 -51.43 -10.54
C PRO A 142 13.35 -52.12 -11.65
N SER A 143 14.65 -51.82 -11.76
CA SER A 143 15.52 -52.55 -12.68
C SER A 143 16.93 -52.69 -12.13
N GLY A 144 17.20 -53.86 -11.55
CA GLY A 144 18.53 -54.47 -11.60
C GLY A 144 19.36 -54.38 -10.33
N LEU A 145 18.93 -55.06 -9.26
CA LEU A 145 19.89 -55.84 -8.48
C LEU A 145 20.51 -56.85 -9.46
N LYS A 146 21.62 -56.49 -10.10
CA LYS A 146 22.52 -57.48 -10.69
C LYS A 146 23.07 -58.26 -9.50
N GLU A 147 22.59 -59.48 -9.35
CA GLU A 147 23.31 -60.54 -8.67
C GLU A 147 24.68 -60.66 -9.34
N SER A 148 25.66 -59.96 -8.80
CA SER A 148 27.06 -60.27 -9.05
C SER A 148 27.32 -61.59 -8.35
N SER A 149 27.14 -62.67 -9.11
CA SER A 149 27.62 -64.03 -8.86
C SER A 149 29.02 -63.97 -8.24
N LEU A 150 29.07 -64.13 -6.92
CA LEU A 150 30.28 -64.44 -6.16
C LEU A 150 30.85 -65.74 -6.73
N HIS A 151 31.92 -65.61 -7.51
CA HIS A 151 32.77 -66.75 -7.84
C HIS A 151 33.38 -67.24 -6.53
N THR A 152 32.85 -68.34 -6.00
CA THR A 152 33.47 -69.12 -4.95
C THR A 152 34.81 -69.65 -5.47
N ARG A 153 35.88 -69.09 -4.90
CA ARG A 153 37.24 -69.59 -5.02
C ARG A 153 37.29 -70.94 -4.31
N THR A 154 37.31 -72.04 -5.06
CA THR A 154 37.57 -73.37 -4.50
C THR A 154 39.02 -73.42 -4.03
N LEU A 155 39.21 -73.38 -2.72
CA LEU A 155 40.48 -73.69 -2.05
C LEU A 155 40.32 -75.04 -1.34
N GLY A 156 41.17 -76.00 -1.70
CA GLY A 156 41.64 -77.06 -0.81
C GLY A 156 40.88 -78.39 -0.84
N SER A 157 41.51 -79.41 -1.41
CA SER A 157 41.57 -80.77 -0.85
C SER A 157 42.66 -81.58 -1.57
N ALA A 158 43.86 -81.60 -0.99
CA ALA A 158 44.79 -82.74 -0.86
C ALA A 158 46.05 -82.26 -0.12
#